data_AF-A0A7J9SUE8-F1
#
_entry.id   AF-A0A7J9SUE8-F1
#
_cell.length_a   1.000
_cell.length_b   1.000
_cell.length_c   1.000
_cell.angle_alpha   90.00
_cell.angle_beta   90.00
_cell.angle_gamma   90.00
#
_symmetry.space_group_name_H-M   'P 1'
#
loop_
_entity.id
_entity.type
_entity.pdbx_description
1 polymer ?
#
loop_
_entity_poly.entity_id
_entity_poly.type
_entity_poly.pdbx_seq_one_letter_code
_entity_poly.pdbx_strand_id
1 'polypeptide(L)'
;MKTLYRSHYNLYGVYVTADDRYLSLVEILDKYKYQPWLEKRHEQLKTAYKVAPVLLKSVTRIEGLLFVFFLAMLIQALIEREVRMGMKKNGLGSISIYPEDRDCESPTTSRLLSLFDNIEFHRLWSKSTLLQTFRTEIMAKQVEVIRLAGVPREKYYQDE
;
A
#
# COMPACT_ATOMS: atom_id res chain seq x y z
N MET A 1 27.75 3.49 -23.03
CA MET A 1 28.67 4.55 -22.55
C MET A 1 28.65 4.49 -21.03
N LYS A 2 29.78 4.20 -20.36
CA LYS A 2 29.83 4.10 -18.89
C LYS A 2 30.06 5.49 -18.32
N THR A 3 29.06 6.07 -17.67
CA THR A 3 29.20 7.40 -17.05
C THR A 3 29.31 7.24 -15.54
N LEU A 4 30.39 7.77 -14.97
CA LEU A 4 30.75 7.62 -13.56
C LEU A 4 30.25 8.83 -12.76
N TYR A 5 29.55 8.58 -11.66
CA TYR A 5 29.16 9.62 -10.71
C TYR A 5 29.74 9.28 -9.32
N ARG A 6 30.32 10.27 -8.63
CA ARG A 6 30.91 10.13 -7.29
C ARG A 6 30.14 11.02 -6.32
N SER A 7 29.40 10.39 -5.40
CA SER A 7 28.84 11.08 -4.23
C SER A 7 29.94 11.29 -3.19
N HIS A 8 30.04 12.49 -2.60
CA HIS A 8 31.13 12.92 -1.71
C HIS A 8 30.89 12.65 -0.21
N TYR A 9 29.93 11.78 0.15
CA TYR A 9 29.68 11.41 1.54
C TYR A 9 29.86 9.89 1.74
N ASN A 10 30.84 9.55 2.60
CA ASN A 10 31.32 8.21 3.01
C ASN A 10 32.33 7.52 2.08
N LEU A 11 33.28 6.79 2.70
CA LEU A 11 34.43 6.09 2.09
C LEU A 11 34.08 5.01 1.03
N TYR A 12 32.81 4.84 0.67
CA TYR A 12 32.34 3.90 -0.33
C TYR A 12 31.62 4.66 -1.46
N GLY A 13 32.29 4.80 -2.61
CA GLY A 13 31.67 5.34 -3.82
C GLY A 13 30.64 4.37 -4.39
N VAL A 14 29.44 4.86 -4.66
CA VAL A 14 28.40 4.09 -5.37
C VAL A 14 28.55 4.34 -6.86
N TYR A 15 28.73 3.26 -7.64
CA TYR A 15 28.83 3.33 -9.10
C TYR A 15 27.54 2.80 -9.73
N VAL A 16 26.87 3.65 -10.51
CA VAL A 16 25.64 3.28 -11.22
C VAL A 16 25.94 3.17 -12.71
N THR A 17 25.64 2.02 -13.31
CA THR A 17 25.74 1.81 -14.76
C THR A 17 24.33 1.82 -15.36
N ALA A 18 24.07 2.71 -16.32
CA ALA A 18 22.84 2.74 -17.09
C ALA A 18 23.16 2.56 -18.59
N ASP A 19 22.34 1.78 -19.31
CA ASP A 19 22.47 1.59 -20.77
C ASP A 19 21.61 2.59 -21.56
N ASP A 20 20.82 3.40 -20.86
CA ASP A 20 19.91 4.35 -21.47
C ASP A 20 20.63 5.66 -21.78
N ARG A 21 20.69 6.01 -23.08
CA ARG A 21 21.38 7.20 -23.59
C ARG A 21 20.56 8.48 -23.47
N TYR A 22 19.29 8.38 -23.07
CA TYR A 22 18.37 9.52 -23.02
C TYR A 22 18.16 10.09 -21.62
N LEU A 23 18.73 9.47 -20.58
CA LEU A 23 18.62 9.95 -19.20
C LEU A 23 19.81 10.82 -18.82
N SER A 24 19.51 11.97 -18.22
CA SER A 24 20.52 12.80 -17.55
C SER A 24 21.09 12.11 -16.31
N LEU A 25 22.28 12.52 -15.86
CA LEU A 25 22.89 11.97 -14.63
C LEU A 25 21.99 12.14 -13.41
N VAL A 26 21.25 13.24 -13.33
CA VAL A 26 20.33 13.52 -12.22
C VAL A 26 19.19 12.50 -12.21
N GLU A 27 18.61 12.20 -13.37
CA GLU A 27 17.55 11.19 -13.50
C GLU A 27 18.05 9.77 -13.23
N ILE A 28 19.29 9.45 -13.64
CA ILE A 28 19.93 8.15 -13.33
C ILE A 28 20.09 8.01 -11.82
N LEU A 29 20.60 9.04 -11.15
CA LEU A 29 20.79 9.03 -9.69
C LEU A 29 19.44 8.98 -8.95
N ASP A 30 18.44 9.71 -9.43
CA ASP A 30 17.10 9.69 -8.84
C ASP A 30 16.49 8.29 -8.93
N LYS A 31 16.50 7.67 -10.12
CA LYS A 31 16.06 6.28 -10.31
C LYS A 31 16.83 5.29 -9.45
N TYR A 32 18.14 5.45 -9.30
CA TYR A 32 18.93 4.61 -8.40
C TYR A 32 18.49 4.75 -6.93
N LYS A 33 18.23 5.98 -6.47
CA LYS A 33 17.71 6.24 -5.12
C LYS A 33 16.31 5.65 -4.87
N TYR A 34 15.56 5.32 -5.92
CA TYR A 34 14.29 4.59 -5.80
C TYR A 34 14.46 3.08 -5.53
N GLN A 35 15.59 2.46 -5.88
CA GLN A 35 15.81 1.02 -5.71
C GLN A 35 15.65 0.53 -4.25
N PRO A 36 16.18 1.22 -3.22
CA PRO A 36 15.99 0.84 -1.82
C PRO A 36 14.51 0.77 -1.37
N TRP A 37 13.61 1.52 -2.01
CA TRP A 37 12.19 1.47 -1.67
C TRP A 37 11.54 0.15 -2.10
N LEU A 38 12.03 -0.45 -3.19
CA LEU A 38 11.62 -1.79 -3.60
C LEU A 38 12.12 -2.85 -2.61
N GLU A 39 13.36 -2.71 -2.14
CA GLU A 39 13.96 -3.60 -1.15
C GLU A 39 13.22 -3.55 0.19
N LYS A 40 12.81 -2.36 0.64
CA LYS A 40 12.00 -2.19 1.85
C LYS A 40 10.61 -2.84 1.75
N ARG A 41 10.02 -2.90 0.55
CA ARG A 41 8.78 -3.66 0.31
C ARG A 41 9.01 -5.17 0.36
N HIS A 42 10.14 -5.65 -0.18
CA HIS A 42 10.53 -7.05 -0.03
C HIS A 42 10.88 -7.43 1.41
N GLU A 43 11.31 -6.48 2.24
CA GLU A 43 11.48 -6.68 3.68
C GLU A 43 10.12 -6.85 4.39
N GLN A 44 9.11 -6.04 4.01
CA GLN A 44 7.73 -6.21 4.51
C GLN A 44 7.15 -7.58 4.18
N LEU A 45 7.48 -8.14 3.01
CA LEU A 45 7.14 -9.53 2.64
C LEU A 45 7.64 -10.54 3.69
N LYS A 46 8.87 -10.37 4.18
CA LYS A 46 9.49 -11.29 5.13
C LYS A 46 8.96 -11.09 6.55
N THR A 47 8.79 -9.84 6.98
CA THR A 47 8.50 -9.49 8.38
C THR A 47 7.00 -9.43 8.69
N ALA A 48 6.19 -8.80 7.82
CA ALA A 48 4.76 -8.59 8.08
C ALA A 48 3.91 -9.81 7.68
N TYR A 49 4.24 -10.44 6.55
CA TYR A 49 3.50 -11.60 6.05
C TYR A 49 3.99 -12.95 6.58
N LYS A 50 5.03 -12.97 7.42
CA LYS A 50 5.64 -14.18 8.00
C LYS A 50 5.83 -15.30 6.95
N VAL A 51 6.31 -14.94 5.76
CA VAL A 51 6.46 -15.87 4.62
C VAL A 51 7.52 -16.96 4.88
N ALA A 52 8.20 -16.95 6.03
CA ALA A 52 9.05 -18.04 6.47
C ALA A 52 8.65 -18.58 7.86
N PRO A 53 8.54 -19.91 8.06
CA PRO A 53 8.62 -20.98 7.05
C PRO A 53 7.21 -21.46 6.64
N VAL A 54 6.80 -21.22 5.40
CA VAL A 54 5.64 -21.94 4.84
C VAL A 54 6.11 -23.33 4.40
N LEU A 55 5.72 -24.36 5.13
CA LEU A 55 6.05 -25.76 4.84
C LEU A 55 5.23 -26.29 3.64
N LEU A 56 5.49 -25.76 2.45
CA LEU A 56 4.85 -26.21 1.22
C LEU A 56 5.61 -27.38 0.63
N LYS A 57 4.88 -28.44 0.28
CA LYS A 57 5.42 -29.72 -0.20
C LYS A 57 6.08 -29.66 -1.60
N SER A 58 5.86 -28.60 -2.37
CA SER A 58 6.40 -28.49 -3.73
C SER A 58 6.83 -27.07 -4.07
N VAL A 59 7.84 -26.95 -4.93
CA VAL A 59 8.38 -25.68 -5.44
C VAL A 59 7.27 -24.86 -6.12
N THR A 60 6.44 -25.49 -6.94
CA THR A 60 5.32 -24.83 -7.63
C THR A 60 4.33 -24.17 -6.67
N ARG A 61 4.08 -24.76 -5.49
CA ARG A 61 3.21 -24.13 -4.47
C ARG A 61 3.88 -22.92 -3.84
N ILE A 62 5.19 -22.97 -3.64
CA ILE A 62 5.97 -21.83 -3.12
C ILE A 62 5.94 -20.69 -4.14
N GLU A 63 6.17 -20.97 -5.42
CA GLU A 63 6.08 -19.98 -6.51
C GLU A 63 4.69 -19.36 -6.59
N GLY A 64 3.63 -20.17 -6.56
CA GLY A 64 2.26 -19.70 -6.56
C GLY A 64 1.94 -18.80 -5.37
N LEU A 65 2.42 -19.16 -4.17
CA LEU A 65 2.22 -18.34 -2.99
C LEU A 65 2.99 -17.00 -3.08
N LEU A 66 4.23 -17.01 -3.55
CA LEU A 66 5.03 -15.80 -3.76
C LEU A 66 4.37 -14.88 -4.80
N PHE A 67 3.78 -15.44 -5.86
CA PHE A 67 3.03 -14.69 -6.85
C PHE A 67 1.79 -14.00 -6.24
N VAL A 68 1.03 -14.70 -5.41
CA VAL A 68 -0.13 -14.11 -4.70
C VAL A 68 0.32 -12.96 -3.80
N PHE A 69 1.42 -13.13 -3.05
CA PHE A 69 1.95 -12.04 -2.24
C PHE A 69 2.44 -10.85 -3.06
N PHE A 70 3.05 -11.10 -4.22
CA PHE A 70 3.42 -10.04 -5.15
C PHE A 70 2.19 -9.24 -5.61
N LEU A 71 1.10 -9.92 -5.97
CA LEU A 71 -0.16 -9.25 -6.31
C LEU A 71 -0.73 -8.44 -5.14
N ALA A 72 -0.69 -9.00 -3.92
CA ALA A 72 -1.14 -8.29 -2.73
C ALA A 72 -0.32 -6.99 -2.50
N MET A 73 1.01 -7.06 -2.61
CA MET A 73 1.88 -5.88 -2.49
C MET A 73 1.61 -4.86 -3.60
N LEU A 74 1.34 -5.31 -4.82
CA LEU A 74 0.96 -4.42 -5.93
C LEU A 74 -0.33 -3.68 -5.60
N ILE A 75 -1.36 -4.38 -5.12
CA ILE A 75 -2.63 -3.78 -4.72
C ILE A 75 -2.42 -2.77 -3.59
N GLN A 76 -1.65 -3.11 -2.55
CA GLN A 76 -1.30 -2.17 -1.48
C GLN A 76 -0.59 -0.92 -2.01
N ALA A 77 0.34 -1.08 -2.95
CA ALA A 77 1.02 0.06 -3.57
C ALA A 77 0.07 0.98 -4.32
N LEU A 78 -0.92 0.41 -5.02
CA LEU A 78 -1.94 1.15 -5.73
C LEU A 78 -2.84 1.91 -4.76
N ILE A 79 -3.30 1.28 -3.69
CA ILE A 79 -4.13 1.92 -2.65
C ILE A 79 -3.40 3.11 -2.03
N GLU A 80 -2.15 2.92 -1.60
CA GLU A 80 -1.32 4.01 -1.05
C GLU A 80 -1.14 5.15 -2.05
N ARG A 81 -0.89 4.82 -3.32
CA ARG A 81 -0.74 5.82 -4.38
C ARG A 81 -2.01 6.62 -4.56
N GLU A 82 -3.16 5.97 -4.69
CA GLU A 82 -4.45 6.65 -4.89
C GLU A 82 -4.76 7.59 -3.72
N VAL A 83 -4.63 7.11 -2.47
CA VAL A 83 -4.87 7.96 -1.29
C VAL A 83 -3.92 9.14 -1.24
N ARG A 84 -2.61 8.94 -1.45
CA ARG A 84 -1.62 10.03 -1.44
C ARG A 84 -1.83 11.02 -2.60
N MET A 85 -2.26 10.55 -3.77
CA MET A 85 -2.64 11.41 -4.88
C MET A 85 -3.92 12.20 -4.56
N GLY A 86 -4.89 11.57 -3.91
CA GLY A 86 -6.07 12.21 -3.34
C GLY A 86 -5.67 13.33 -2.37
N MET A 87 -4.75 13.06 -1.44
CA MET A 87 -4.25 14.05 -0.48
C MET A 87 -3.63 15.24 -1.21
N LYS A 88 -2.72 15.00 -2.17
CA LYS A 88 -2.11 16.05 -2.99
C LYS A 88 -3.14 16.89 -3.75
N LYS A 89 -4.14 16.25 -4.38
CA LYS A 89 -5.21 16.94 -5.13
C LYS A 89 -6.05 17.85 -4.23
N ASN A 90 -6.20 17.48 -2.96
CA ASN A 90 -6.96 18.24 -1.96
C ASN A 90 -6.08 19.21 -1.14
N GLY A 91 -4.79 19.32 -1.43
CA GLY A 91 -3.86 20.19 -0.69
C GLY A 91 -3.59 19.72 0.75
N LEU A 92 -3.79 18.43 1.05
CA LEU A 92 -3.59 17.86 2.38
C LEU A 92 -2.14 17.37 2.53
N GLY A 93 -1.42 17.93 3.51
CA GLY A 93 -0.08 17.46 3.90
C GLY A 93 -0.12 16.21 4.78
N SER A 94 -1.19 16.03 5.57
CA SER A 94 -1.39 14.93 6.49
C SER A 94 -2.88 14.57 6.61
N ILE A 95 -3.15 13.36 7.13
CA ILE A 95 -4.49 12.92 7.55
C ILE A 95 -4.43 12.31 8.95
N SER A 96 -5.46 12.56 9.77
CA SER A 96 -5.51 12.17 11.19
C SER A 96 -6.01 10.73 11.37
N ILE A 97 -5.23 9.75 10.90
CA ILE A 97 -5.61 8.32 10.85
C ILE A 97 -5.08 7.48 12.01
N TYR A 98 -4.23 8.03 12.87
CA TYR A 98 -3.72 7.32 14.05
C TYR A 98 -4.67 7.47 15.24
N PRO A 99 -4.52 6.62 16.28
CA PRO A 99 -5.15 6.87 17.58
C PRO A 99 -4.81 8.29 18.07
N GLU A 100 -5.73 8.91 18.81
CA GLU A 100 -5.60 10.30 19.32
C GLU A 100 -5.51 11.37 18.23
N ASP A 101 -6.08 11.13 17.05
CA ASP A 101 -6.13 12.11 15.95
C ASP A 101 -4.75 12.57 15.47
N ARG A 102 -3.72 11.74 15.67
CA ARG A 102 -2.38 12.06 15.21
C ARG A 102 -2.29 12.03 13.68
N ASP A 103 -1.57 13.01 13.17
CA ASP A 103 -1.35 13.22 11.75
C ASP A 103 -0.41 12.18 11.12
N CYS A 104 -0.75 11.79 9.90
CA CYS A 104 0.03 10.90 9.05
C CYS A 104 0.27 11.55 7.69
N GLU A 105 1.53 11.85 7.37
CA GLU A 105 1.92 12.45 6.09
C GLU A 105 2.00 11.44 4.94
N SER A 106 2.24 10.17 5.27
CA SER A 106 2.47 9.09 4.31
C SER A 106 1.74 7.82 4.74
N PRO A 107 0.41 7.77 4.56
CA PRO A 107 -0.39 6.63 4.97
C PRO A 107 0.05 5.35 4.26
N THR A 108 0.09 4.24 5.00
CA THR A 108 0.33 2.88 4.49
C THR A 108 -0.99 2.14 4.34
N THR A 109 -1.06 1.16 3.43
CA THR A 109 -2.30 0.37 3.25
C THR A 109 -2.72 -0.33 4.53
N SER A 110 -1.78 -0.89 5.30
CA SER A 110 -2.10 -1.55 6.57
C SER A 110 -2.81 -0.62 7.54
N ARG A 111 -2.37 0.64 7.66
CA ARG A 111 -3.00 1.61 8.55
C ARG A 111 -4.35 2.07 8.01
N LEU A 112 -4.44 2.33 6.71
CA LEU A 112 -5.69 2.69 6.05
C LEU A 112 -6.76 1.63 6.27
N LEU A 113 -6.44 0.35 6.05
CA LEU A 113 -7.36 -0.77 6.26
C LEU A 113 -7.72 -0.94 7.74
N SER A 114 -6.78 -0.75 8.66
CA SER A 114 -7.04 -0.90 10.10
C SER A 114 -8.09 0.08 10.65
N LEU A 115 -8.38 1.18 9.95
CA LEU A 115 -9.48 2.08 10.32
C LEU A 115 -10.84 1.43 10.16
N PHE A 116 -10.96 0.41 9.30
CA PHE A 116 -12.20 -0.27 8.96
C PHE A 116 -12.38 -1.59 9.74
N ASP A 117 -11.44 -1.98 10.61
CA ASP A 117 -11.47 -3.24 11.37
C ASP A 117 -12.72 -3.40 12.24
N ASN A 118 -13.30 -2.28 12.70
CA ASN A 118 -14.50 -2.26 13.55
C ASN A 118 -15.81 -2.11 12.76
N ILE A 119 -15.77 -2.16 11.43
CA ILE A 119 -17.00 -2.10 10.63
C ILE A 119 -17.57 -3.49 10.53
N GLU A 120 -18.73 -3.67 11.15
CA GLU A 120 -19.46 -4.91 11.13
C GLU A 120 -20.75 -4.79 10.32
N PHE A 121 -21.13 -5.90 9.69
CA PHE A 121 -22.32 -6.04 8.89
C PHE A 121 -22.99 -7.37 9.21
N HIS A 122 -24.15 -7.30 9.85
CA HIS A 122 -24.90 -8.46 10.34
C HIS A 122 -26.20 -8.59 9.56
N ARG A 123 -26.48 -9.78 9.01
CA ARG A 123 -27.75 -10.09 8.34
C ARG A 123 -28.52 -11.10 9.20
N LEU A 124 -29.71 -10.72 9.65
CA LEU A 124 -30.65 -11.59 10.36
C LEU A 124 -31.55 -12.30 9.35
N TRP A 125 -31.47 -13.62 9.33
CA TRP A 125 -32.27 -14.47 8.46
C TRP A 125 -33.30 -15.26 9.26
N SER A 126 -34.48 -15.45 8.67
CA SER A 126 -35.44 -16.46 9.12
C SER A 126 -35.78 -17.37 7.95
N LYS A 127 -35.43 -18.65 8.10
CA LYS A 127 -35.47 -19.64 7.02
C LYS A 127 -34.65 -19.16 5.81
N SER A 128 -35.32 -18.65 4.78
CA SER A 128 -34.73 -18.12 3.55
C SER A 128 -35.06 -16.64 3.30
N THR A 129 -35.70 -15.98 4.27
CA THR A 129 -36.07 -14.57 4.18
C THR A 129 -35.10 -13.75 5.02
N LEU A 130 -34.45 -12.77 4.38
CA LEU A 130 -33.70 -11.74 5.08
C LEU A 130 -34.68 -10.87 5.86
N LEU A 131 -34.60 -10.91 7.19
CA LEU A 131 -35.47 -10.14 8.07
C LEU A 131 -34.93 -8.73 8.29
N GLN A 132 -33.62 -8.61 8.53
CA GLN A 132 -33.02 -7.34 8.88
C GLN A 132 -31.51 -7.35 8.61
N THR A 133 -30.97 -6.18 8.27
CA THR A 133 -29.54 -5.95 8.17
C THR A 133 -29.15 -4.90 9.22
N PHE A 134 -28.17 -5.22 10.06
CA PHE A 134 -27.53 -4.29 10.98
C PHE A 134 -26.15 -3.94 10.44
N ARG A 135 -25.79 -2.66 10.49
CA ARG A 135 -24.49 -2.20 10.00
C ARG A 135 -23.92 -1.17 10.95
N THR A 136 -22.60 -1.18 11.06
CA THR A 136 -21.86 -0.14 11.78
C THR A 136 -21.86 1.14 10.95
N GLU A 137 -22.09 2.29 11.59
CA GLU A 137 -21.97 3.58 10.92
C GLU A 137 -20.51 3.90 10.61
N ILE A 138 -20.29 4.56 9.48
CA ILE A 138 -18.95 4.96 9.05
C ILE A 138 -18.59 6.28 9.72
N MET A 139 -17.48 6.30 10.45
CA MET A 139 -16.91 7.47 11.09
C MET A 139 -16.37 8.48 10.07
N ALA A 140 -16.29 9.76 10.45
CA ALA A 140 -15.78 10.83 9.59
C ALA A 140 -14.40 10.52 8.97
N LYS A 141 -13.48 9.95 9.76
CA LYS A 141 -12.13 9.55 9.29
C LYS A 141 -12.18 8.47 8.20
N GLN A 142 -13.08 7.51 8.35
CA GLN A 142 -13.26 6.43 7.36
C GLN A 142 -13.85 7.00 6.06
N VAL A 143 -14.82 7.93 6.16
CA VAL A 143 -15.36 8.65 4.98
C VAL A 143 -14.28 9.44 4.26
N GLU A 144 -13.41 10.13 5.00
CA GLU A 144 -12.30 10.88 4.42
C GLU A 144 -11.34 9.96 3.64
N VAL A 145 -10.97 8.82 4.21
CA VAL A 145 -10.12 7.83 3.53
C VAL A 145 -10.77 7.28 2.27
N ILE A 146 -12.06 6.92 2.33
CA ILE A 146 -12.84 6.45 1.16
C ILE A 146 -12.82 7.51 0.04
N ARG A 147 -13.05 8.78 0.41
CA ARG A 147 -13.04 9.91 -0.52
C ARG A 147 -11.66 10.11 -1.17
N LEU A 148 -10.59 10.03 -0.38
CA LEU A 148 -9.21 10.17 -0.88
C LEU A 148 -8.79 9.00 -1.77
N ALA A 149 -9.28 7.79 -1.48
CA ALA A 149 -9.09 6.61 -2.31
C ALA A 149 -9.90 6.64 -3.63
N GLY A 150 -10.75 7.65 -3.84
CA GLY A 150 -11.58 7.76 -5.04
C GLY A 150 -12.69 6.71 -5.12
N VAL A 151 -13.05 6.08 -4.00
CA VAL A 151 -14.11 5.06 -3.94
C VAL A 151 -15.46 5.78 -3.79
N PRO A 152 -16.42 5.58 -4.73
CA PRO A 152 -17.76 6.16 -4.59
C PRO A 152 -18.43 5.64 -3.33
N ARG A 153 -19.01 6.54 -2.53
CA ARG A 153 -19.63 6.19 -1.25
C ARG A 153 -20.80 5.23 -1.44
N GLU A 154 -21.49 5.35 -2.56
CA GLU A 154 -22.63 4.52 -2.96
C GLU A 154 -22.20 3.06 -3.14
N LYS A 155 -21.00 2.82 -3.67
CA LYS A 155 -20.43 1.46 -3.84
C LYS A 155 -20.01 0.82 -2.53
N TYR A 156 -19.69 1.62 -1.51
CA TYR A 156 -19.32 1.08 -0.21
C TYR A 156 -20.53 0.48 0.54
N TYR A 157 -21.74 0.97 0.27
CA TYR A 157 -22.96 0.52 0.94
C TYR A 157 -23.87 -0.36 0.05
N GLN A 158 -23.38 -0.86 -1.08
CA GLN A 158 -24.20 -1.71 -1.95
C GLN A 158 -24.50 -3.05 -1.27
N ASP A 159 -25.77 -3.24 -0.91
CA ASP A 159 -26.34 -4.53 -0.56
C ASP A 159 -26.49 -5.35 -1.85
N GLU A 160 -25.50 -6.18 -2.17
CA GLU A 160 -25.69 -7.35 -3.05
C GLU A 160 -26.40 -8.50 -2.31
#